data_AF-A0A959TPV3-F1
#
_entry.id   AF-A0A959TPV3-F1
#
_cell.length_a   1.000
_cell.length_b   1.000
_cell.length_c   1.000
_cell.angle_alpha   90.00
_cell.angle_beta   90.00
_cell.angle_gamma   90.00
#
_symmetry.space_group_name_H-M   'P 1'
#
loop_
_entity.id
_entity.type
_entity.pdbx_description
1 polymer ?
#
loop_
_entity_poly.entity_id
_entity_poly.type
_entity_poly.pdbx_seq_one_letter_code
_entity_poly.pdbx_strand_id
1 'polypeptide(L)' 'MRTLLSLLSLVLVIGTPLHAQDDAKSRAILDKMVQQAKGYTSFQAAFTSRLQSKQDGLDVKQSGTIKVK' A
#
# COMPACT_ATOMS: atom_id res chain seq x y z
N MET A 1 -31.24 12.98 -31.65
CA MET A 1 -31.58 13.08 -30.21
C MET A 1 -31.08 11.88 -29.39
N ARG A 2 -31.38 10.62 -29.75
CA ARG A 2 -30.90 9.43 -29.00
C ARG A 2 -29.38 9.27 -28.92
N THR A 3 -28.66 9.59 -30.00
CA THR A 3 -27.19 9.52 -30.04
C THR A 3 -26.52 10.53 -29.11
N LEU A 4 -27.05 11.74 -29.03
CA LEU A 4 -26.54 12.80 -28.15
C LEU A 4 -26.68 12.43 -26.66
N LEU A 5 -27.85 11.89 -26.27
CA LEU A 5 -28.12 11.42 -24.91
C LEU A 5 -27.18 10.28 -24.49
N SER A 6 -26.79 9.43 -25.45
CA SER A 6 -25.89 8.29 -25.21
C SER A 6 -24.42 8.70 -25.08
N LEU A 7 -24.01 9.81 -25.72
CA LEU A 7 -22.68 10.40 -25.54
C LEU A 7 -22.57 11.16 -24.21
N LEU A 8 -23.65 11.83 -23.79
CA LEU A 8 -23.67 12.59 -22.54
C LEU A 8 -23.55 11.69 -21.30
N SER A 9 -24.15 10.50 -21.33
CA SER A 9 -24.02 9.51 -20.27
C SER A 9 -22.61 8.90 -20.18
N LEU A 10 -21.89 8.79 -21.31
CA LEU A 10 -20.52 8.27 -21.33
C LEU A 10 -19.52 9.25 -20.69
N VAL A 11 -19.70 10.57 -20.91
CA VAL A 11 -18.88 11.60 -20.26
C VAL A 11 -19.09 11.62 -18.74
N LEU A 12 -20.31 11.34 -18.27
CA LEU A 12 -20.63 11.33 -16.85
C LEU A 12 -19.98 10.16 -16.09
N VAL A 13 -19.73 9.03 -16.76
CA VAL A 13 -19.07 7.85 -16.16
C VAL A 13 -17.55 8.05 -16.04
N ILE A 14 -16.93 8.75 -16.99
CA ILE A 14 -15.48 9.04 -16.99
C ILE A 14 -15.11 10.13 -15.97
N GLY A 15 -16.08 10.94 -15.54
CA GLY A 15 -15.90 12.02 -14.55
C GLY A 15 -15.87 11.56 -13.08
N THR A 16 -15.97 10.26 -12.80
CA THR A 16 -15.76 9.75 -11.43
C THR A 16 -14.27 9.79 -11.09
N PRO A 17 -13.88 10.26 -9.89
CA PRO A 17 -12.51 10.64 -9.63
C PRO A 17 -11.57 9.43 -9.74
N LEU A 18 -10.70 9.46 -10.74
CA LEU A 18 -9.49 8.63 -10.90
C LEU A 18 -8.50 8.74 -9.71
N HIS A 19 -8.88 9.39 -8.62
CA HIS A 19 -8.00 9.76 -7.50
C HIS A 19 -8.18 8.90 -6.24
N ALA A 20 -8.95 7.81 -6.30
CA ALA A 20 -9.01 6.86 -5.17
C ALA A 20 -7.65 6.18 -4.87
N GLN A 21 -6.71 6.22 -5.81
CA GLN A 21 -5.37 5.62 -5.66
C GLN A 21 -4.31 6.61 -5.13
N ASP A 22 -4.57 7.92 -5.20
CA ASP A 22 -3.67 8.97 -4.72
C ASP A 22 -4.22 9.57 -3.41
N ASP A 23 -4.20 8.79 -2.34
CA ASP A 23 -4.41 9.36 -1.00
C ASP A 23 -3.16 10.17 -0.61
N ALA A 24 -3.27 11.49 -0.76
CA ALA A 24 -2.18 12.43 -0.49
C ALA A 24 -1.60 12.28 0.93
N LYS A 25 -2.42 11.85 1.90
CA LYS A 25 -1.98 11.60 3.27
C LYS A 25 -1.09 10.35 3.37
N SER A 26 -1.52 9.25 2.78
CA SER A 26 -0.75 8.00 2.72
C SER A 26 0.59 8.23 2.02
N ARG A 27 0.57 8.99 0.91
CA ARG A 27 1.80 9.37 0.21
C ARG A 27 2.76 10.16 1.09
N ALA A 28 2.27 11.17 1.81
CA ALA A 28 3.10 11.95 2.73
C ALA A 28 3.73 11.10 3.85
N ILE A 29 3.00 10.10 4.37
CA ILE A 29 3.50 9.17 5.39
C ILE A 29 4.63 8.30 4.83
N LEU A 30 4.42 7.73 3.64
CA LEU A 30 5.42 6.91 2.94
C LEU A 30 6.66 7.74 2.61
N ASP A 31 6.49 8.97 2.12
CA ASP A 31 7.59 9.87 1.79
C ASP A 31 8.45 10.17 3.02
N LYS A 32 7.83 10.43 4.18
CA LYS A 32 8.56 10.67 5.43
C LYS A 32 9.31 9.42 5.90
N MET A 33 8.67 8.25 5.83
CA MET A 33 9.31 6.98 6.20
C MET A 33 10.51 6.68 5.29
N VAL A 34 10.35 6.88 3.98
CA VAL A 34 11.42 6.67 2.99
C VAL A 34 12.56 7.66 3.20
N GLN A 35 12.27 8.94 3.48
CA GLN A 35 13.31 9.92 3.81
C GLN A 35 14.16 9.48 5.02
N GLN A 36 13.53 8.92 6.05
CA GLN A 36 14.25 8.40 7.22
C GLN A 36 15.07 7.15 6.87
N ALA A 37 14.51 6.23 6.09
CA ALA A 37 15.16 4.98 5.73
C ALA A 37 16.28 5.14 4.69
N LYS A 38 16.24 6.18 3.84
CA LYS A 38 17.24 6.46 2.80
C LYS A 38 18.65 6.63 3.33
N GLY A 39 18.82 7.00 4.60
CA GLY A 39 20.13 7.12 5.24
C GLY A 39 20.73 5.78 5.69
N TYR A 40 19.95 4.70 5.69
CA TYR A 40 20.41 3.39 6.17
C TYR A 40 21.15 2.66 5.05
N THR A 41 22.48 2.68 5.12
CA THR A 41 23.36 1.93 4.20
C THR A 41 23.52 0.47 4.60
N SER A 42 23.48 0.18 5.90
CA SER A 42 23.48 -1.17 6.44
C SER A 42 22.76 -1.18 7.80
N PHE A 43 22.16 -2.30 8.16
CA PHE A 43 21.58 -2.49 9.49
C PHE A 43 21.54 -3.96 9.89
N GLN A 44 21.54 -4.21 11.19
CA GLN A 44 21.35 -5.53 11.77
C GLN A 44 20.26 -5.45 12.84
N ALA A 45 19.27 -6.32 12.75
CA ALA A 45 18.14 -6.34 13.67
C ALA A 45 17.71 -7.77 13.98
N ALA A 46 17.46 -8.06 15.25
CA ALA A 46 16.74 -9.26 15.66
C ALA A 46 15.23 -9.02 15.49
N PHE A 47 14.51 -9.99 14.94
CA PHE A 47 13.07 -9.90 14.75
C PHE A 47 12.36 -11.13 15.33
N THR A 48 11.10 -10.94 15.67
CA THR A 48 10.14 -12.01 15.95
C THR A 48 8.88 -11.74 15.14
N SER A 49 8.53 -12.69 14.28
CA SER A 49 7.34 -12.70 13.44
C SER A 49 6.35 -13.74 13.96
N ARG A 50 5.06 -13.43 13.87
CA ARG A 50 3.98 -14.38 14.18
C ARG A 50 2.96 -14.31 13.08
N LEU A 51 2.76 -15.43 12.38
CA LEU A 51 1.72 -15.56 11.37
C LEU A 51 0.53 -16.29 11.99
N GLN A 52 -0.63 -15.63 11.97
CA GLN A 52 -1.88 -16.18 12.49
C GLN A 52 -2.93 -16.20 11.38
N SER A 53 -3.48 -17.38 11.11
CA SER A 53 -4.69 -17.56 10.30
C SER A 53 -5.78 -18.18 11.15
N LYS A 54 -6.90 -17.46 11.31
CA LYS A 54 -8.09 -17.99 12.00
C LYS A 54 -8.82 -19.03 11.17
N GLN A 55 -8.77 -18.90 9.84
CA GLN A 55 -9.44 -19.78 8.89
C GLN A 55 -8.78 -21.15 8.86
N ASP A 56 -7.44 -21.17 8.84
CA ASP A 56 -6.65 -22.39 8.71
C ASP A 56 -6.15 -22.91 10.07
N GLY A 57 -6.55 -22.25 11.17
CA GLY A 57 -6.10 -22.58 12.54
C GLY A 57 -4.59 -22.46 12.75
N LEU A 58 -3.91 -21.65 11.92
CA LEU A 58 -2.46 -21.59 11.87
C LEU A 58 -1.94 -20.51 12.81
N ASP A 59 -0.95 -20.85 13.64
CA ASP A 59 -0.25 -19.92 14.53
C ASP A 59 1.23 -20.27 14.61
N VAL A 60 2.03 -19.61 13.78
CA VAL A 60 3.45 -19.89 13.63
C VAL A 60 4.26 -18.70 14.12
N LYS A 61 5.19 -18.96 15.04
CA LYS A 61 6.16 -17.96 15.52
C LYS A 61 7.53 -18.26 14.91
N GLN A 62 8.19 -17.23 14.42
CA GLN A 62 9.53 -17.30 13.85
C GLN A 62 10.37 -16.15 14.40
N SER A 63 11.54 -16.45 14.96
CA SER A 63 12.51 -15.45 15.39
C SER A 63 13.80 -15.61 14.60
N GLY A 64 14.50 -14.51 14.38
CA GLY A 64 15.72 -14.52 13.59
C GLY A 64 16.46 -13.19 13.64
N THR A 65 17.51 -13.09 12.84
CA THR A 65 18.28 -11.85 12.68
C THR A 65 18.36 -11.52 11.19
N ILE A 66 18.03 -10.28 10.84
CA ILE A 66 18.26 -9.72 9.51
C ILE A 66 19.52 -8.86 9.56
N LYS A 67 20.33 -8.99 8.51
CA LYS A 67 21.48 -8.12 8.24
C LYS A 67 21.41 -7.66 6.79
N VAL A 68 21.31 -6.35 6.60
CA VAL A 68 21.41 -5.70 5.30
C VAL A 68 22.77 -5.02 5.23
N LYS A 69 23.52 -5.28 4.18
CA LYS A 69 24.86 -4.73 3.91
C LYS A 69 24.81 -3.78 2.73
#